data_AF-A0A7V4E6T8-F1
#
_entry.id   AF-A0A7V4E6T8-F1
#
_cell.length_a   1.000
_cell.length_b   1.000
_cell.length_c   1.000
_cell.angle_alpha   90.00
_cell.angle_beta   90.00
_cell.angle_gamma   90.00
#
_symmetry.space_group_name_H-M   'P 1'
#
loop_
_entity.id
_entity.type
_entity.pdbx_description
1 polymer ?
#
loop_
_entity_poly.entity_id
_entity_poly.type
_entity_poly.pdbx_seq_one_letter_code
_entity_poly.pdbx_strand_id
1 'polypeptide(L)'
;MDLKALHKRHVLTPWVAQAGLNPPLMVRGEGVWLYDEEGHRYLDFSAGLVAVNLGHAHPRLVGAIAEQAARLAYAAPSFFHDRRALLAKALSDLAPWEEGARV
;
A
#
# COMPACT_ATOMS: atom_id res chain seq x y z
N MET A 1 19.34 13.66 -11.00
CA MET A 1 18.02 14.30 -11.27
C MET A 1 17.43 14.70 -9.93
N ASP A 2 17.02 15.96 -9.76
CA ASP A 2 16.41 16.42 -8.51
C ASP A 2 14.92 16.04 -8.47
N LEU A 3 14.62 14.97 -7.71
CA LEU A 3 13.26 14.44 -7.59
C LEU A 3 12.34 15.37 -6.78
N LYS A 4 12.87 16.09 -5.79
CA LYS A 4 12.08 17.03 -4.97
C LYS A 4 11.66 18.24 -5.82
N ALA A 5 12.53 18.76 -6.69
CA ALA A 5 12.19 19.83 -7.62
C ALA A 5 11.14 19.38 -8.65
N LEU A 6 11.27 18.17 -9.20
CA LEU A 6 10.28 17.62 -10.13
C LEU A 6 8.91 17.45 -9.47
N HIS A 7 8.85 16.93 -8.25
CA HIS A 7 7.60 16.80 -7.49
C HIS A 7 6.90 18.15 -7.32
N LYS A 8 7.63 19.16 -6.83
CA LYS A 8 7.09 20.53 -6.63
C LYS A 8 6.55 21.16 -7.91
N ARG A 9 7.13 20.81 -9.06
CA ARG A 9 6.71 21.35 -10.36
C ARG A 9 5.49 20.64 -10.94
N HIS A 10 5.35 19.34 -10.71
CA HIS A 10 4.43 18.50 -11.48
C HIS A 10 3.33 17.82 -10.65
N VAL A 11 3.41 17.85 -9.31
CA VAL A 11 2.49 17.12 -8.44
C VAL A 11 1.74 18.07 -7.52
N LEU A 12 0.41 18.00 -7.53
CA LEU A 12 -0.44 18.62 -6.51
C LEU A 12 -0.45 17.71 -5.27
N THR A 13 0.13 18.18 -4.17
CA THR A 13 0.24 17.37 -2.94
C THR A 13 -1.00 17.55 -2.07
N PRO A 14 -1.73 16.49 -1.70
CA PRO A 14 -2.93 16.61 -0.88
C PRO A 14 -2.61 17.01 0.57
N TRP A 15 -3.56 17.66 1.24
CA TRP A 15 -3.52 18.02 2.67
C TRP A 15 -2.39 18.97 3.13
N VAL A 16 -1.68 19.63 2.20
CA VAL A 16 -0.62 20.59 2.50
C VAL A 16 -0.66 21.80 1.58
N ALA A 17 -0.16 22.95 2.04
CA ALA A 17 0.10 24.08 1.17
C ALA A 17 1.27 23.74 0.22
N GLN A 18 1.16 24.13 -1.06
CA GLN A 18 2.20 23.83 -2.05
C GLN A 18 3.46 24.69 -1.83
N ALA A 19 3.29 25.92 -1.35
CA ALA A 19 4.40 26.82 -1.06
C ALA A 19 5.19 26.33 0.16
N GLY A 20 6.52 26.31 0.05
CA GLY A 20 7.41 25.96 1.17
C GLY A 20 7.48 24.47 1.51
N LEU A 21 6.81 23.59 0.74
CA LEU A 21 6.89 22.14 0.94
C LEU A 21 8.35 21.66 0.82
N ASN A 22 8.90 21.07 1.87
CA ASN A 22 10.27 20.52 1.85
C ASN A 22 10.46 19.29 2.76
N PRO A 23 9.67 18.21 2.60
CA PRO A 23 9.88 16.99 3.36
C PRO A 23 11.13 16.21 2.88
N PRO A 24 11.66 15.29 3.70
CA PRO A 24 12.66 14.32 3.23
C PRO A 24 12.05 13.40 2.15
N LEU A 25 12.88 12.88 1.24
CA LEU A 25 12.42 12.03 0.14
C LEU A 25 12.49 10.57 0.58
N MET A 26 11.35 10.02 1.00
CA MET A 26 11.27 8.59 1.36
C MET A 26 11.52 7.72 0.13
N VAL A 27 12.50 6.81 0.19
CA VAL A 27 12.88 5.91 -0.91
C VAL A 27 12.71 4.43 -0.60
N ARG A 28 12.54 4.07 0.67
CA ARG A 28 12.40 2.67 1.10
C ARG A 28 11.55 2.55 2.35
N GLY A 29 10.86 1.43 2.50
CA GLY A 29 10.23 1.03 3.74
C GLY A 29 10.51 -0.44 4.04
N GLU A 30 10.61 -0.80 5.33
CA GLU A 30 10.80 -2.17 5.80
C GLU A 30 10.25 -2.32 7.22
N GLY A 31 9.28 -3.24 7.39
CA GLY A 31 8.63 -3.46 8.67
C GLY A 31 7.99 -2.16 9.18
N VAL A 32 8.46 -1.65 10.32
CA VAL A 32 7.95 -0.41 10.92
C VAL A 32 8.75 0.84 10.53
N TRP A 33 9.69 0.73 9.61
CA TRP A 33 10.62 1.82 9.27
C TRP A 33 10.40 2.35 7.86
N LEU A 34 10.52 3.67 7.71
CA LEU A 34 10.72 4.38 6.46
C LEU A 34 12.16 4.88 6.38
N TYR A 35 12.72 4.98 5.18
CA TYR A 35 14.08 5.45 4.95
C TYR A 35 14.06 6.57 3.90
N ASP A 36 14.75 7.67 4.21
CA ASP A 36 14.98 8.75 3.24
C ASP A 36 16.15 8.43 2.29
N GLU A 37 16.37 9.31 1.33
CA GLU A 37 17.43 9.22 0.34
C GLU A 37 18.85 9.32 0.92
N GLU A 38 18.98 9.85 2.14
CA GLU A 38 20.24 10.01 2.88
C GLU A 38 20.52 8.79 3.79
N GLY A 39 19.56 7.87 3.92
CA GLY A 39 19.65 6.67 4.73
C GLY A 39 19.16 6.83 6.17
N HIS A 40 18.60 7.98 6.55
CA HIS A 40 17.95 8.14 7.84
C HIS A 40 16.69 7.27 7.92
N ARG A 41 16.50 6.65 9.08
CA ARG A 41 15.32 5.82 9.35
C ARG A 41 14.33 6.55 10.24
N TYR A 42 13.05 6.43 9.89
CA TYR A 42 11.92 7.04 10.58
C TYR A 42 11.00 5.92 11.06
N LEU A 43 10.70 5.89 12.36
CA LEU A 43 9.76 4.92 12.93
C LEU A 43 8.33 5.36 12.60
N ASP A 44 7.60 4.48 11.93
CA ASP A 44 6.22 4.73 11.53
C ASP A 44 5.25 4.32 12.66
N PHE A 45 4.82 5.30 13.45
CA PHE A 45 3.85 5.12 14.53
C PHE A 45 2.38 5.14 14.04
N SER A 46 2.13 5.31 12.74
CA SER A 46 0.78 5.43 12.19
C SER A 46 0.41 4.32 11.20
N ALA A 47 1.34 3.38 10.93
CA ALA A 47 1.19 2.37 9.89
C ALA A 47 0.77 3.01 8.55
N GLY A 48 1.52 4.04 8.14
CA GLY A 48 1.15 4.95 7.06
C GLY A 48 -0.04 5.82 7.46
N LEU A 49 -1.12 5.78 6.67
CA LEU A 49 -2.41 6.36 7.06
C LEU A 49 -3.34 5.24 7.56
N VAL A 50 -2.89 4.50 8.59
CA VAL A 50 -3.63 3.41 9.24
C VAL A 50 -3.97 2.25 8.27
N ALA A 51 -3.05 1.92 7.38
CA ALA A 51 -3.29 0.91 6.33
C ALA A 51 -2.16 -0.13 6.18
N VAL A 52 -0.97 0.13 6.70
CA VAL A 52 0.22 -0.71 6.51
C VAL A 52 0.40 -1.69 7.68
N ASN A 53 -0.65 -2.44 8.00
CA ASN A 53 -0.72 -3.26 9.22
C ASN A 53 0.27 -4.43 9.23
N LEU A 54 0.69 -4.93 8.07
CA LEU A 54 1.72 -5.97 7.93
C LEU A 54 3.15 -5.41 7.97
N GLY A 55 3.31 -4.09 8.09
CA GLY A 55 4.56 -3.38 7.90
C GLY A 55 4.90 -3.15 6.42
N HIS A 56 5.79 -2.20 6.18
CA HIS A 56 6.29 -1.82 4.87
C HIS A 56 7.04 -2.98 4.21
N ALA A 57 6.79 -3.19 2.92
CA ALA A 57 7.46 -4.18 2.07
C ALA A 57 7.46 -5.63 2.60
N HIS A 58 6.36 -6.07 3.25
CA HIS A 58 6.27 -7.43 3.78
C HIS A 58 6.47 -8.50 2.66
N PRO A 59 7.48 -9.39 2.76
CA PRO A 59 7.95 -10.18 1.61
C PRO A 59 6.89 -11.14 1.04
N ARG A 60 6.05 -11.73 1.91
CA ARG A 60 4.94 -12.59 1.45
C ARG A 60 3.88 -11.82 0.67
N LEU A 61 3.63 -10.56 1.01
CA LEU A 61 2.63 -9.72 0.32
C LEU A 61 3.17 -9.29 -1.03
N VAL A 62 4.42 -8.81 -1.07
CA VAL A 62 5.11 -8.41 -2.31
C VAL A 62 5.16 -9.58 -3.29
N GLY A 63 5.56 -10.77 -2.83
CA GLY A 63 5.59 -11.98 -3.66
C GLY A 63 4.20 -12.34 -4.22
N ALA A 64 3.16 -12.37 -3.38
CA ALA A 64 1.81 -12.70 -3.82
C ALA A 64 1.25 -11.71 -4.85
N ILE A 65 1.53 -10.40 -4.70
CA ILE A 65 1.14 -9.37 -5.67
C ILE A 65 1.88 -9.59 -6.99
N ALA A 66 3.20 -9.78 -6.94
CA ALA A 66 4.02 -9.98 -8.15
C ALA A 66 3.58 -11.22 -8.94
N GLU A 67 3.37 -12.35 -8.26
CA GLU A 67 2.90 -13.59 -8.88
C GLU A 67 1.53 -13.43 -9.54
N GLN A 68 0.57 -12.82 -8.83
CA GLN A 68 -0.77 -12.63 -9.40
C GLN A 68 -0.75 -11.61 -10.54
N ALA A 69 -0.01 -10.51 -10.42
CA ALA A 69 0.08 -9.48 -11.46
C ALA A 69 0.69 -10.04 -12.76
N ALA A 70 1.66 -10.94 -12.67
CA ALA A 70 2.26 -11.61 -13.83
C ALA A 70 1.28 -12.55 -14.56
N ARG A 71 0.27 -13.09 -13.86
CA ARG A 71 -0.75 -13.98 -14.43
C ARG A 71 -2.00 -13.24 -14.89
N LEU A 72 -2.54 -12.39 -14.02
CA LEU A 72 -3.80 -11.67 -14.19
C LEU A 72 -3.84 -10.47 -13.23
N ALA A 73 -3.39 -9.31 -13.71
CA ALA A 73 -3.45 -8.06 -12.95
C ALA A 73 -4.88 -7.51 -12.78
N TYR A 74 -5.76 -7.76 -13.76
CA TYR A 74 -7.13 -7.25 -13.75
C TYR A 74 -8.08 -8.13 -14.56
N ALA A 75 -9.30 -8.29 -14.05
CA ALA A 75 -10.45 -8.82 -14.77
C ALA A 75 -11.69 -8.00 -14.40
N ALA A 76 -12.58 -7.76 -15.38
CA ALA A 76 -13.80 -7.01 -15.14
C ALA A 76 -14.71 -7.71 -14.10
N PRO A 77 -15.58 -6.97 -13.39
CA PRO A 77 -16.44 -7.55 -12.35
C PRO A 77 -17.36 -8.67 -12.84
N SER A 78 -17.77 -8.64 -14.11
CA SER A 78 -18.63 -9.65 -14.75
C SER A 78 -17.96 -11.01 -14.94
N PHE A 79 -16.63 -11.12 -14.80
CA PHE A 79 -15.91 -12.39 -14.86
C PHE A 79 -15.56 -12.90 -13.46
N PHE A 80 -15.61 -14.22 -13.29
CA PHE A 80 -15.00 -14.90 -12.15
C PHE A 80 -13.48 -14.98 -12.33
N HIS A 81 -12.75 -15.03 -11.21
CA HIS A 81 -11.31 -15.30 -11.22
C HIS A 81 -10.88 -16.07 -9.97
N ASP A 82 -9.66 -16.59 -10.02
CA ASP A 82 -9.06 -17.57 -9.10
C ASP A 82 -8.86 -17.08 -7.66
N ARG A 83 -8.98 -15.77 -7.38
CA ARG A 83 -8.73 -15.20 -6.04
C ARG A 83 -9.96 -14.63 -5.32
N ARG A 84 -10.99 -14.17 -6.05
CA ARG A 84 -12.09 -13.38 -5.45
C ARG A 84 -12.89 -14.16 -4.42
N ALA A 85 -13.30 -15.39 -4.76
CA ALA A 85 -14.10 -16.23 -3.88
C ALA A 85 -13.34 -16.65 -2.61
N LEU A 86 -12.02 -16.84 -2.71
CA LEU A 86 -11.17 -17.19 -1.58
C LEU A 86 -11.08 -16.02 -0.58
N LEU A 87 -10.90 -14.79 -1.08
CA LEU A 87 -10.92 -13.60 -0.24
C LEU A 87 -12.29 -13.40 0.42
N ALA A 88 -13.38 -13.53 -0.35
CA ALA A 88 -14.74 -13.37 0.17
C ALA A 88 -15.04 -14.39 1.27
N LYS A 89 -14.63 -15.66 1.09
CA LYS A 89 -14.74 -16.68 2.12
C LYS A 89 -13.95 -16.31 3.37
N ALA A 90 -12.68 -15.93 3.23
CA ALA A 90 -11.83 -15.58 4.38
C ALA A 90 -12.38 -14.40 5.20
N LEU A 91 -12.95 -13.40 4.52
CA LEU A 91 -13.62 -12.27 5.17
C LEU A 91 -14.92 -12.70 5.87
N SER A 92 -15.73 -13.54 5.22
CA SER A 92 -16.97 -14.08 5.78
C SER A 92 -16.70 -14.92 7.03
N ASP A 93 -15.67 -15.78 7.01
CA ASP A 93 -15.26 -16.60 8.15
C ASP A 93 -14.78 -15.78 9.36
N LEU A 94 -14.17 -14.61 9.12
CA LEU A 94 -13.68 -13.70 10.18
C LEU A 94 -14.78 -12.80 10.74
N ALA A 95 -15.87 -12.63 10.01
CA ALA A 95 -16.90 -11.69 10.36
C ALA A 95 -17.76 -12.23 11.52
N PRO A 96 -18.34 -11.35 12.36
CA PRO A 96 -19.03 -11.77 13.59
C PRO A 96 -20.46 -12.29 13.35
N TRP A 97 -20.90 -12.49 12.10
CA TRP A 97 -22.27 -12.87 11.76
C TRP A 97 -22.42 -14.40 11.69
N GLU A 98 -23.40 -14.96 12.40
CA GLU A 98 -23.62 -16.40 12.49
C GLU A 98 -23.94 -17.04 11.13
N GLU A 99 -24.69 -16.35 10.28
CA GLU A 99 -25.06 -16.83 8.93
C GLU A 99 -23.97 -16.59 7.88
N GLY A 100 -22.86 -15.94 8.26
CA GLY A 100 -21.79 -15.51 7.37
C GLY A 100 -22.10 -14.22 6.61
N ALA A 101 -21.03 -13.51 6.21
CA ALA A 101 -21.12 -12.30 5.38
C ALA A 101 -21.15 -12.61 3.88
N ARG A 102 -21.89 -11.80 3.11
CA ARG A 102 -21.65 -11.64 1.67
C ARG A 102 -20.84 -10.35 1.46
N VAL A 103 -19.64 -10.49 0.91
CA VAL A 103 -18.67 -9.41 0.68
C VAL A 103 -18.17 -9.40 -0.75
#